data_AF-A0A1X7N0G4-F1
#
_entry.id   AF-A0A1X7N0G4-F1
#
_cell.length_a   1.000
_cell.length_b   1.000
_cell.length_c   1.000
_cell.angle_alpha   90.00
_cell.angle_beta   90.00
_cell.angle_gamma   90.00
#
_symmetry.space_group_name_H-M   'P 1'
#
loop_
_entity.id
_entity.type
_entity.pdbx_description
1 polymer ?
#
loop_
_entity_poly.entity_id
_entity_poly.type
_entity_poly.pdbx_seq_one_letter_code
_entity_poly.pdbx_strand_id
1 'polypeptide(L)'
;MLSKFKFSMEKVLDWRSDTEETKKKNLGDTEREKTRQENLLQDMVQENIKIKNETLTTTRIDILRRQNMYKVMLDERIIQQKNQIDIAKKSVDIARLELMEAHKEKKVMEKLKEKEFNLLTSLEKSEEQKQLDEIATLSYGRTYY
;
A
#
# COMPACT_ATOMS: atom_id res chain seq x y z
N MET A 1 10.40 30.94 20.86
CA MET A 1 10.69 30.67 19.43
C MET A 1 10.41 29.20 19.18
N LEU A 2 9.39 28.88 18.38
CA LEU A 2 8.92 27.56 17.89
C LEU A 2 10.01 26.63 17.28
N SER A 3 11.28 26.99 17.34
CA SER A 3 12.35 26.45 16.49
C SER A 3 12.78 25.02 16.83
N LYS A 4 12.19 24.38 17.85
CA LYS A 4 12.47 22.96 18.19
C LYS A 4 11.25 22.19 18.70
N PHE A 5 10.06 22.36 18.11
CA PHE A 5 8.99 21.39 18.38
C PHE A 5 9.48 19.99 18.03
N LYS A 6 9.47 19.10 19.02
CA LYS A 6 9.80 17.68 18.86
C LYS A 6 8.65 16.87 19.39
N PHE A 7 7.98 16.18 18.47
CA PHE A 7 6.89 15.31 18.83
C PHE A 7 7.36 14.20 19.76
N SER A 8 6.65 14.00 20.87
CA SER A 8 6.96 12.99 21.88
C SER A 8 7.09 11.57 21.32
N MET A 9 6.33 11.24 20.27
CA MET A 9 6.29 9.91 19.66
C MET A 9 6.89 9.85 18.24
N GLU A 10 7.84 10.74 17.90
CA GLU A 10 8.43 10.82 16.55
C GLU A 10 8.94 9.46 16.05
N LYS A 11 9.68 8.70 16.87
CA LYS A 11 10.19 7.38 16.49
C LYS A 11 9.08 6.37 16.12
N VAL A 12 7.91 6.48 16.76
CA VAL A 12 6.77 5.61 16.47
C VAL A 12 6.12 6.03 15.14
N LEU A 13 6.03 7.34 14.88
CA LEU A 13 5.55 7.87 13.60
C LEU A 13 6.47 7.45 12.44
N ASP A 14 7.79 7.50 12.65
CA ASP A 14 8.78 7.04 11.66
C ASP A 14 8.60 5.55 11.36
N TRP A 15 8.55 4.71 12.39
CA TRP A 15 8.33 3.27 12.24
C TRP A 15 7.01 2.94 11.51
N ARG A 16 5.92 3.66 11.81
CA ARG A 16 4.64 3.49 11.10
C ARG A 16 4.72 3.95 9.65
N SER A 17 5.52 4.97 9.35
CA SER A 17 5.77 5.43 7.97
C SER A 17 6.55 4.38 7.17
N ASP A 18 7.59 3.79 7.76
CA ASP A 18 8.35 2.69 7.15
C ASP A 18 7.47 1.44 6.94
N THR A 19 6.58 1.17 7.89
CA THR A 19 5.62 0.06 7.80
C THR A 19 4.65 0.27 6.63
N GLU A 20 4.09 1.47 6.49
CA GLU A 20 3.22 1.83 5.35
C GLU A 20 3.95 1.65 4.01
N GLU A 21 5.18 2.14 3.90
CA GLU A 21 5.96 2.01 2.66
C GLU A 21 6.27 0.55 2.33
N THR A 22 6.57 -0.27 3.35
CA THR A 22 6.76 -1.71 3.19
C THR A 22 5.49 -2.40 2.67
N LYS A 23 4.32 -2.05 3.21
CA LYS A 23 3.03 -2.59 2.75
C LYS A 23 2.68 -2.14 1.33
N LYS A 24 3.02 -0.90 0.97
CA LYS A 24 2.86 -0.37 -0.37
C LYS A 24 3.72 -1.10 -1.38
N LYS A 25 4.98 -1.38 -1.05
CA LYS A 25 5.87 -2.20 -1.87
C LYS A 25 5.31 -3.61 -2.06
N ASN A 26 4.85 -4.24 -0.98
CA ASN A 26 4.24 -5.57 -1.02
C ASN A 26 3.00 -5.61 -1.94
N LEU A 27 2.13 -4.59 -1.88
CA LEU A 27 1.02 -4.47 -2.82
C LEU A 27 1.51 -4.46 -4.28
N GLY A 28 2.52 -3.65 -4.60
CA GLY A 28 3.11 -3.62 -5.93
C GLY A 28 3.72 -4.96 -6.36
N ASP A 29 4.35 -5.70 -5.45
CA ASP A 29 4.87 -7.06 -5.71
C ASP A 29 3.74 -8.05 -6.03
N THR A 30 2.67 -8.04 -5.23
CA THR A 30 1.51 -8.93 -5.46
C THR A 30 0.76 -8.61 -6.75
N GLU A 31 0.64 -7.32 -7.12
CA GLU A 31 0.02 -6.92 -8.39
C GLU A 31 0.86 -7.36 -9.60
N ARG A 32 2.19 -7.23 -9.53
CA ARG A 32 3.09 -7.76 -10.56
C ARG A 32 2.95 -9.27 -10.71
N GLU A 33 2.89 -9.99 -9.60
CA GLU A 33 2.72 -11.44 -9.62
C GLU A 33 1.38 -11.84 -10.24
N LYS A 34 0.28 -11.16 -9.87
CA LYS A 34 -1.02 -11.38 -10.50
C LYS A 34 -0.94 -11.18 -12.03
N THR A 35 -0.36 -10.08 -12.49
CA THR A 35 -0.19 -9.82 -13.93
C THR A 35 0.66 -10.89 -14.60
N ARG A 36 1.74 -11.37 -13.96
CA ARG A 36 2.55 -12.47 -14.47
C ARG A 36 1.73 -13.74 -14.66
N GLN A 37 0.89 -14.09 -13.70
CA GLN A 37 0.02 -15.27 -13.76
C GLN A 37 -1.06 -15.13 -14.85
N GLU A 38 -1.60 -13.92 -15.05
CA GLU A 38 -2.55 -13.62 -16.14
C GLU A 38 -1.89 -13.76 -17.52
N ASN A 39 -0.66 -13.27 -17.68
CA ASN A 39 0.10 -13.42 -18.93
C ASN A 39 0.40 -14.89 -19.24
N LEU A 40 0.80 -15.68 -18.24
CA LEU A 40 1.01 -17.13 -18.43
C LEU A 40 -0.25 -17.85 -18.90
N LEU A 41 -1.42 -17.48 -18.37
CA LEU A 41 -2.69 -18.03 -18.84
C LEU A 41 -2.95 -17.64 -20.31
N GLN A 42 -2.68 -16.38 -20.66
CA GLN A 42 -2.86 -15.90 -22.03
C GLN A 42 -1.98 -16.68 -23.01
N ASP A 43 -0.72 -16.92 -22.67
CA ASP A 43 0.20 -17.72 -23.49
C ASP A 43 -0.32 -19.15 -23.70
N MET A 44 -0.79 -19.80 -22.62
CA MET A 44 -1.40 -21.14 -22.70
C MET A 44 -2.66 -21.18 -23.57
N VAL A 45 -3.50 -20.14 -23.50
CA VAL A 45 -4.71 -20.04 -24.34
C VAL A 45 -4.34 -19.85 -25.81
N GLN A 46 -3.33 -19.02 -26.11
CA GLN A 46 -2.83 -18.84 -27.48
C GLN A 46 -2.26 -20.15 -28.04
N GLU A 47 -1.52 -20.89 -27.22
CA GLU A 47 -1.02 -22.21 -27.60
C GLU A 47 -2.17 -23.20 -27.88
N ASN A 48 -3.22 -23.20 -27.06
CA ASN A 48 -4.40 -24.04 -27.27
C ASN A 48 -5.08 -23.75 -28.61
N ILE A 49 -5.23 -22.46 -28.96
CA ILE A 49 -5.77 -22.01 -30.25
C ILE A 49 -4.90 -22.50 -31.40
N LYS A 50 -3.57 -22.41 -31.28
CA LYS A 50 -2.63 -22.88 -32.30
C LYS A 50 -2.78 -24.38 -32.56
N ILE A 51 -2.81 -25.20 -31.50
CA ILE A 51 -3.02 -26.66 -31.62
C ILE A 51 -4.34 -26.96 -32.32
N LYS A 52 -5.42 -26.26 -31.94
CA LYS A 52 -6.74 -26.42 -32.55
C LYS A 52 -6.69 -26.14 -34.06
N ASN A 53 -6.03 -25.06 -34.47
CA ASN A 53 -5.90 -24.70 -35.89
C ASN A 53 -5.06 -25.72 -36.68
N GLU A 54 -3.96 -26.22 -36.11
CA GLU A 54 -3.14 -27.27 -36.73
C GLU A 54 -3.87 -28.61 -36.85
N THR A 55 -4.76 -28.91 -35.90
CA THR A 55 -5.57 -30.13 -35.93
C THR A 55 -6.56 -30.12 -37.10
N LEU A 56 -7.06 -28.94 -37.49
CA LEU A 56 -8.03 -28.80 -38.59
C LEU A 56 -7.42 -29.09 -39.98
N THR A 57 -6.10 -28.99 -40.12
CA THR A 57 -5.40 -29.15 -41.41
C THR A 57 -4.71 -30.50 -41.57
N THR A 58 -4.64 -31.31 -40.51
CA THR A 58 -3.95 -32.60 -40.52
C THR A 58 -4.92 -33.78 -40.64
N THR A 59 -4.61 -34.73 -41.52
CA THR A 59 -5.40 -35.96 -41.74
C THR A 59 -4.72 -37.20 -41.18
N ARG A 60 -3.48 -37.06 -40.66
CA ARG A 60 -2.70 -38.18 -40.12
C ARG A 60 -3.12 -38.52 -38.69
N ILE A 61 -3.66 -39.73 -38.52
CA ILE A 61 -4.22 -40.21 -37.25
C ILE A 61 -3.19 -40.24 -36.10
N ASP A 62 -1.91 -40.52 -36.39
CA ASP A 62 -0.85 -40.55 -35.37
C ASP A 62 -0.55 -39.15 -34.82
N ILE A 63 -0.61 -38.13 -35.68
CA ILE A 63 -0.42 -36.71 -35.31
C ILE A 63 -1.63 -36.24 -34.50
N LEU A 64 -2.84 -36.54 -34.96
CA LEU A 64 -4.08 -36.19 -34.27
C LEU A 64 -4.13 -36.77 -32.85
N ARG A 65 -3.71 -38.03 -32.66
CA ARG A 65 -3.67 -38.67 -31.34
C ARG A 65 -2.69 -37.94 -30.40
N ARG A 66 -1.49 -37.59 -30.87
CA ARG A 66 -0.51 -36.84 -30.07
C ARG A 66 -1.00 -35.44 -29.72
N GLN A 67 -1.58 -34.72 -30.67
CA GLN A 67 -2.16 -33.39 -30.44
C GLN A 67 -3.31 -33.44 -29.43
N ASN A 68 -4.17 -34.46 -29.49
CA ASN A 68 -5.24 -34.65 -28.52
C ASN A 68 -4.71 -34.88 -27.10
N MET A 69 -3.70 -35.75 -26.93
CA MET A 69 -3.07 -35.96 -25.62
C MET A 69 -2.45 -34.66 -25.08
N TYR A 70 -1.75 -33.92 -25.94
CA TYR A 70 -1.16 -32.65 -25.55
C TYR A 70 -2.21 -31.61 -25.16
N LYS A 71 -3.32 -31.53 -25.92
CA LYS A 71 -4.44 -30.65 -25.61
C LYS A 71 -5.05 -30.96 -24.24
N VAL A 72 -5.26 -32.23 -23.89
CA VAL A 72 -5.77 -32.62 -22.57
C VAL A 72 -4.85 -32.12 -21.46
N MET A 73 -3.54 -32.34 -21.59
CA MET A 73 -2.57 -31.83 -20.63
C MET A 73 -2.57 -30.29 -20.53
N LEU A 74 -2.70 -29.60 -21.66
CA LEU A 74 -2.75 -28.14 -21.70
C LEU A 74 -4.04 -27.60 -21.06
N ASP A 75 -5.18 -28.24 -21.30
CA ASP A 75 -6.46 -27.90 -20.69
C ASP A 75 -6.38 -28.04 -19.15
N GLU A 76 -5.75 -29.10 -18.64
CA GLU A 76 -5.48 -29.27 -17.21
C GLU A 76 -4.57 -28.17 -16.64
N ARG A 77 -3.48 -27.83 -17.35
CA ARG A 77 -2.58 -26.74 -16.96
C ARG A 77 -3.30 -25.40 -16.91
N ILE A 78 -4.19 -25.11 -17.87
CA ILE A 78 -5.02 -23.90 -17.89
C ILE A 78 -5.91 -23.83 -16.65
N ILE A 79 -6.51 -24.95 -16.22
CA ILE A 79 -7.32 -24.99 -14.99
C ILE A 79 -6.46 -24.65 -13.78
N GLN A 80 -5.28 -25.26 -13.65
CA GLN A 80 -4.37 -24.97 -12.54
C GLN A 80 -3.89 -23.51 -12.57
N GLN A 81 -3.61 -22.97 -13.75
CA GLN A 81 -3.19 -21.59 -13.92
C GLN A 81 -4.28 -20.59 -13.50
N LYS A 82 -5.56 -20.88 -13.77
CA LYS A 82 -6.68 -20.09 -13.25
C LYS A 82 -6.74 -20.09 -11.71
N ASN A 83 -6.49 -21.23 -11.08
CA ASN A 83 -6.40 -21.31 -9.62
C ASN A 83 -5.26 -20.43 -9.07
N GLN A 84 -4.10 -20.41 -9.74
CA GLN A 84 -2.99 -19.53 -9.35
C GLN A 84 -3.34 -18.04 -9.47
N ILE A 85 -4.07 -17.65 -10.52
CA ILE A 85 -4.58 -16.28 -10.67
C ILE A 85 -5.52 -15.93 -9.52
N ASP A 86 -6.41 -16.84 -9.11
CA ASP A 86 -7.34 -16.58 -8.01
C ASP A 86 -6.62 -16.47 -6.66
N ILE A 87 -5.56 -17.25 -6.44
CA ILE A 87 -4.67 -17.09 -5.27
C ILE A 87 -3.96 -15.72 -5.32
N ALA A 88 -3.44 -15.31 -6.48
CA ALA A 88 -2.77 -14.03 -6.65
C ALA A 88 -3.73 -12.85 -6.42
N LYS A 89 -4.98 -12.94 -6.92
CA LYS A 89 -6.03 -11.93 -6.65
C LYS A 89 -6.31 -11.80 -5.16
N LYS A 90 -6.50 -12.91 -4.44
CA LYS A 90 -6.69 -12.90 -2.98
C LYS A 90 -5.49 -12.27 -2.26
N SER A 91 -4.28 -12.53 -2.74
CA SER A 91 -3.06 -11.95 -2.17
C SER A 91 -3.01 -10.43 -2.37
N VAL A 92 -3.41 -9.93 -3.55
CA VAL A 92 -3.57 -8.48 -3.80
C VAL A 92 -4.61 -7.87 -2.87
N ASP A 93 -5.76 -8.51 -2.69
CA ASP A 93 -6.82 -7.99 -1.81
C ASP A 93 -6.35 -7.91 -0.34
N ILE A 94 -5.64 -8.94 0.13
CA ILE A 94 -5.02 -8.93 1.47
C ILE A 94 -4.01 -7.78 1.58
N ALA A 95 -3.09 -7.65 0.62
CA ALA A 95 -2.08 -6.59 0.63
C ALA A 95 -2.69 -5.17 0.61
N ARG A 96 -3.82 -4.98 -0.08
CA ARG A 96 -4.59 -3.72 -0.07
C ARG A 96 -5.16 -3.41 1.31
N LEU A 97 -5.75 -4.40 1.98
CA LEU A 97 -6.30 -4.23 3.32
C LEU A 97 -5.19 -3.91 4.33
N GLU A 98 -4.05 -4.60 4.24
CA GLU A 98 -2.89 -4.33 5.11
C GLU A 98 -2.33 -2.92 4.92
N LEU A 99 -2.21 -2.45 3.66
CA LEU A 99 -1.78 -1.09 3.37
C LEU A 99 -2.78 -0.06 3.92
N MET A 100 -4.08 -0.32 3.79
CA MET A 100 -5.12 0.57 4.29
C MET A 100 -5.06 0.71 5.81
N GLU A 101 -4.85 -0.38 6.54
CA GLU A 101 -4.71 -0.31 8.00
C GLU A 101 -3.40 0.41 8.38
N ALA A 102 -2.27 0.11 7.72
CA ALA A 102 -1.01 0.81 7.97
C ALA A 102 -1.12 2.33 7.73
N HIS A 103 -1.82 2.74 6.66
CA HIS A 103 -2.10 4.15 6.38
C HIS A 103 -2.92 4.81 7.49
N LYS A 104 -4.00 4.15 7.93
CA LYS A 104 -4.86 4.64 9.02
C LYS A 104 -4.07 4.80 10.32
N GLU A 105 -3.25 3.81 10.66
CA GLU A 105 -2.40 3.81 11.84
C GLU A 105 -1.38 4.95 11.83
N LYS A 106 -0.71 5.20 10.69
CA LYS A 106 0.16 6.36 10.52
C LYS A 106 -0.64 7.66 10.67
N LYS A 107 -1.83 7.74 10.08
CA LYS A 107 -2.67 8.94 10.12
C LYS A 107 -3.11 9.31 11.54
N VAL A 108 -3.31 8.32 12.41
CA VAL A 108 -3.56 8.55 13.83
C VAL A 108 -2.36 9.25 14.49
N MET A 109 -1.14 8.80 14.21
CA MET A 109 0.07 9.41 14.76
C MET A 109 0.31 10.84 14.25
N GLU A 110 0.07 11.09 12.96
CA GLU A 110 0.14 12.43 12.39
C GLU A 110 -0.84 13.40 13.09
N LYS A 111 -2.08 12.95 13.34
CA LYS A 111 -3.08 13.74 14.07
C LYS A 111 -2.67 14.01 15.53
N LEU A 112 -2.01 13.05 16.18
CA LEU A 112 -1.48 13.27 17.53
C LEU A 112 -0.36 14.31 17.52
N LYS A 113 0.54 14.25 16.54
CA LYS A 113 1.61 15.24 16.35
C LYS A 113 1.05 16.65 16.13
N GLU A 114 0.03 16.78 15.30
CA GLU A 114 -0.66 18.05 15.05
C GLU A 114 -1.29 18.61 16.34
N LYS A 115 -1.97 17.76 17.11
CA LYS A 115 -2.57 18.17 18.39
C LYS A 115 -1.53 18.64 19.41
N GLU A 116 -0.41 17.92 19.53
CA GLU A 116 0.68 18.27 20.43
C GLU A 116 1.32 19.61 20.04
N PHE A 117 1.52 19.83 18.73
CA PHE A 117 2.02 21.10 18.20
C PHE A 117 1.07 22.27 18.51
N ASN A 118 -0.23 22.08 18.28
CA ASN A 118 -1.25 23.10 18.54
C ASN A 118 -1.32 23.44 20.04
N LEU A 119 -1.22 22.42 20.90
CA LEU A 119 -1.19 22.62 22.35
C LEU A 119 0.04 23.43 22.76
N LEU A 120 1.24 23.05 22.31
CA LEU A 120 2.46 23.79 22.63
C LEU A 120 2.36 25.26 22.18
N THR A 121 1.89 25.49 20.97
CA THR A 121 1.69 26.84 20.42
C THR A 121 0.71 27.66 21.26
N SER A 122 -0.38 27.04 21.73
CA SER A 122 -1.36 27.73 22.58
C SER A 122 -0.79 28.09 23.96
N LEU A 123 0.04 27.22 24.53
CA LEU A 123 0.71 27.45 25.81
C LEU A 123 1.75 28.58 25.69
N GLU A 124 2.57 28.58 24.64
CA GLU A 124 3.53 29.66 24.39
C GLU A 124 2.83 31.02 24.25
N LYS A 125 1.74 31.09 23.45
CA LYS A 125 0.95 32.33 23.32
C LYS A 125 0.34 32.79 24.64
N SER A 126 -0.19 31.86 25.44
CA SER A 126 -0.74 32.19 26.74
C SER A 126 0.32 32.72 27.70
N GLU A 127 1.54 32.19 27.64
CA GLU A 127 2.65 32.62 28.47
C GLU A 127 3.19 34.00 28.04
N GLU A 128 3.34 34.22 26.73
CA GLU A 128 3.69 35.53 26.17
C GLU A 128 2.67 36.61 26.58
N GLN A 129 1.36 36.30 26.52
CA GLN A 129 0.32 37.24 26.95
C GLN A 129 0.43 37.59 28.44
N LYS A 130 0.66 36.60 29.31
CA LYS A 130 0.87 36.85 30.75
C LYS A 130 2.06 37.77 31.00
N GLN A 131 3.17 37.53 30.31
CA GLN A 131 4.38 38.36 30.42
C GLN A 131 4.11 39.81 29.98
N LEU A 132 3.34 40.01 28.89
CA LEU A 132 2.94 41.35 28.45
C LEU A 132 2.05 42.07 29.47
N ASP A 133 1.08 41.35 30.06
CA ASP A 133 0.17 41.91 31.08
C ASP A 133 0.94 42.31 32.36
N GLU A 134 1.93 41.50 32.77
CA GLU A 134 2.83 41.82 33.89
C GLU A 134 3.68 43.06 33.62
N ILE A 135 4.29 43.15 32.42
CA ILE A 135 5.07 44.32 32.01
C ILE A 135 4.20 45.59 32.00
N ALA A 136 2.98 45.50 31.46
CA ALA A 136 2.04 46.62 31.45
C ALA A 136 1.73 47.08 32.88
N THR A 137 1.39 46.16 33.77
CA THR A 137 1.09 46.46 35.19
C THR A 137 2.28 47.13 35.89
N LEU A 138 3.50 46.62 35.70
CA LEU A 138 4.73 47.20 36.27
C LEU A 138 5.08 48.57 35.67
N SER A 139 4.78 48.80 34.39
CA SER A 139 5.00 50.09 33.72
C SER A 139 3.99 51.14 34.18
N TYR A 140 2.71 50.78 34.32
CA TYR A 140 1.69 51.69 34.84
C TYR A 140 1.96 52.08 36.30
N GLY A 141 2.40 51.13 37.14
CA GLY A 141 2.75 51.40 38.54
C GLY A 141 3.94 52.37 38.72
N ARG A 142 4.85 52.47 37.73
CA ARG A 142 5.99 53.39 37.76
C ARG A 142 5.65 54.85 37.38
N THR A 143 4.52 55.09 36.73
CA THR A 143 4.12 56.45 36.30
C THR A 143 3.43 57.26 37.41
N TYR A 144 3.08 56.62 38.53
CA TYR A 144 2.36 57.24 39.67
C TYR A 144 3.25 57.54 40.90
N TYR A 145 4.57 57.51 40.74
CA TYR A 145 5.55 57.97 41.73
C TYR A 145 6.55 58.91 41.07
#